data_AF-A0A845JW15-F1
#
_entry.id   AF-A0A845JW15-F1
#
_cell.length_a   1.000
_cell.length_b   1.000
_cell.length_c   1.000
_cell.angle_alpha   90.00
_cell.angle_beta   90.00
_cell.angle_gamma   90.00
#
_symmetry.space_group_name_H-M   'P 1'
#
loop_
_entity.id
_entity.type
_entity.pdbx_description
1 polymer ?
#
loop_
_entity_poly.entity_id
_entity_poly.type
_entity_poly.pdbx_seq_one_letter_code
_entity_poly.pdbx_strand_id
1 'polypeptide(L)'
;MEPSHQDKPKKSFFRTFMRFSAGLFAVMILILIGSSLLPDRWKSPSGEIALVHVNGMLMDSRDIVRQLSDHRHDPQVRGIIIRIDSPGGAVAPA
;
A
#
# COMPACT_ATOMS: atom_id res chain seq x y z
N MET A 1 35.35 10.09 63.50
CA MET A 1 33.91 10.16 63.16
C MET A 1 33.81 10.39 61.67
N GLU A 2 33.44 9.35 60.91
CA GLU A 2 33.37 9.38 59.45
C GLU A 2 31.93 9.70 59.01
N PRO A 3 31.69 10.60 58.05
CA PRO A 3 30.33 11.01 57.71
C PRO A 3 29.68 9.97 56.79
N SER A 4 28.47 9.56 57.15
CA SER A 4 27.64 8.62 56.40
C SER A 4 27.23 9.19 55.04
N HIS A 5 27.72 8.57 53.97
CA HIS A 5 27.24 8.80 52.60
C HIS A 5 25.81 8.24 52.45
N GLN A 6 24.81 9.11 52.56
CA GLN A 6 23.41 8.80 52.26
C GLN A 6 23.16 8.99 50.76
N ASP A 7 22.98 7.88 50.05
CA ASP A 7 22.65 7.86 48.63
C ASP A 7 21.18 8.24 48.41
N LYS A 8 20.95 9.28 47.59
CA LYS A 8 19.60 9.84 47.37
C LYS A 8 18.77 8.95 46.44
N PRO A 9 17.48 8.70 46.74
CA PRO A 9 16.66 7.79 45.95
C PRO A 9 16.28 8.40 44.57
N LYS A 10 16.79 7.83 43.47
CA LYS A 10 16.50 8.17 42.05
C LYS A 10 15.06 7.85 41.58
N LYS A 11 14.05 8.04 42.44
CA LYS A 11 12.64 7.67 42.17
C LYS A 11 11.90 8.68 41.27
N SER A 12 12.44 9.88 41.09
CA SER A 12 11.81 10.95 40.30
C SER A 12 12.08 10.82 38.79
N PHE A 13 13.30 10.43 38.41
CA PHE A 13 13.70 10.30 37.01
C PHE A 13 12.91 9.20 36.28
N PHE A 14 12.70 8.07 36.97
CA PHE A 14 11.96 6.93 36.42
C PHE A 14 10.48 7.25 36.19
N ARG A 15 9.82 8.04 37.07
CA ARG A 15 8.41 8.43 36.88
C ARG A 15 8.19 9.37 35.69
N THR A 16 9.12 10.31 35.46
CA THR A 16 9.06 11.21 34.30
C THR A 16 9.30 10.44 33.01
N PHE A 17 10.27 9.52 33.01
CA PHE A 17 10.53 8.63 31.89
C PHE A 17 9.33 7.71 31.58
N MET A 18 8.69 7.14 32.61
CA MET A 18 7.51 6.29 32.46
C MET A 18 6.32 7.03 31.84
N ARG A 19 6.11 8.31 32.21
CA ARG A 19 5.06 9.17 31.62
C ARG A 19 5.34 9.49 30.16
N PHE A 20 6.60 9.75 29.82
CA PHE A 20 7.01 10.01 28.44
C PHE A 20 6.84 8.77 27.55
N SER A 21 7.25 7.61 28.05
CA SER A 21 7.06 6.32 27.38
C SER A 21 5.58 5.98 27.20
N ALA A 22 4.75 6.17 28.23
CA ALA A 22 3.31 5.94 28.13
C ALA A 22 2.63 6.88 27.10
N GLY A 23 3.07 8.14 27.03
CA GLY A 23 2.60 9.09 26.02
C GLY A 23 2.97 8.68 24.60
N LEU A 24 4.23 8.26 24.37
CA LEU A 24 4.67 7.76 23.07
C LEU A 24 3.88 6.51 22.65
N PHE A 25 3.62 5.61 23.60
CA PHE A 25 2.85 4.40 23.37
C PHE A 25 1.39 4.71 23.00
N ALA A 26 0.77 5.69 23.68
CA ALA A 26 -0.57 6.15 23.34
C ALA A 26 -0.64 6.76 21.93
N VAL A 27 0.37 7.55 21.53
CA VAL A 27 0.46 8.10 20.18
C VAL A 27 0.66 7.00 19.14
N MET A 28 1.49 5.99 19.41
CA MET A 28 1.66 4.83 18.53
C MET A 28 0.35 4.07 18.32
N ILE A 29 -0.42 3.83 19.39
CA ILE A 29 -1.74 3.20 19.30
C ILE A 29 -2.71 4.06 18.51
N LEU A 30 -2.71 5.37 18.72
CA LEU A 30 -3.56 6.30 17.98
C LEU A 30 -3.25 6.28 16.48
N ILE A 31 -1.97 6.22 16.10
CA ILE A 31 -1.53 6.08 14.70
C ILE A 31 -2.00 4.73 14.13
N LEU A 32 -1.87 3.64 14.88
CA LEU A 32 -2.32 2.30 14.46
C LEU A 32 -3.82 2.29 14.16
N ILE A 33 -4.64 2.83 15.08
CA ILE A 33 -6.10 2.89 14.91
C ILE A 33 -6.46 3.85 13.77
N GLY A 34 -5.83 5.03 13.71
CA GLY A 34 -6.05 6.02 12.65
C GLY A 34 -5.75 5.46 11.25
N SER A 35 -4.70 4.64 11.11
CA SER A 35 -4.32 4.01 9.84
C SER A 35 -5.37 3.03 9.29
N SER A 36 -6.22 2.45 10.15
CA SER A 36 -7.30 1.55 9.73
C SER A 36 -8.45 2.28 9.04
N LEU A 37 -8.65 3.56 9.34
CA LEU A 37 -9.68 4.42 8.77
C LEU A 37 -9.24 5.10 7.47
N LEU A 38 -7.95 5.03 7.12
CA LEU A 38 -7.47 5.56 5.85
C LEU A 38 -7.99 4.68 4.68
N PRO A 39 -8.54 5.28 3.62
CA PRO A 39 -8.94 4.56 2.41
C PRO A 39 -7.77 3.74 1.85
N ASP A 40 -8.03 2.50 1.42
CA ASP A 40 -6.99 1.56 0.94
C ASP A 40 -6.15 2.10 -0.23
N ARG A 41 -6.68 3.07 -0.96
CA ARG A 41 -5.99 3.85 -2.01
C ARG A 41 -4.76 4.64 -1.51
N TRP A 42 -4.58 4.80 -0.19
CA TRP A 42 -3.40 5.39 0.43
C TRP A 42 -2.44 4.35 1.04
N LYS A 43 -2.86 3.09 1.20
CA LYS A 43 -2.06 2.03 1.86
C LYS A 43 -1.08 1.34 0.92
N SER A 44 -1.21 1.49 -0.40
CA SER A 44 -0.25 0.96 -1.35
C SER A 44 0.27 2.04 -2.31
N PRO A 45 1.55 2.46 -2.18
CA PRO A 45 2.25 3.13 -3.27
C PRO A 45 2.67 2.13 -4.37
N SER A 46 2.60 0.82 -4.08
CA SER A 46 2.88 -0.28 -5.00
C SER A 46 1.65 -0.58 -5.86
N GLY A 47 1.51 0.19 -6.92
CA GLY A 47 0.59 -0.11 -8.02
C GLY A 47 1.34 -0.79 -9.15
N GLU A 48 0.82 -1.90 -9.67
CA GLU A 48 1.39 -2.55 -10.85
C GLU A 48 0.80 -1.91 -12.12
N ILE A 49 1.63 -1.83 -13.17
CA ILE A 49 1.17 -1.46 -14.51
C ILE A 49 1.05 -2.75 -15.31
N ALA A 50 -0.17 -3.07 -15.73
CA ALA A 50 -0.39 -4.26 -16.52
C ALA A 50 0.01 -4.00 -17.98
N LEU A 51 0.77 -4.93 -18.57
CA LEU A 51 1.19 -4.88 -19.97
C LEU A 51 0.43 -5.94 -20.77
N VAL A 52 -0.42 -5.49 -21.70
CA VAL A 52 -1.20 -6.35 -22.59
C VAL A 52 -0.62 -6.27 -23.99
N HIS A 53 -0.30 -7.42 -24.58
CA HIS A 53 0.24 -7.51 -25.94
C HIS A 53 -0.86 -7.93 -26.91
N VAL A 54 -1.01 -7.17 -27.99
CA VAL A 54 -1.91 -7.46 -29.10
C VAL A 54 -1.05 -7.72 -30.33
N ASN A 55 -0.80 -8.99 -30.63
CA ASN A 55 0.09 -9.38 -31.73
C ASN A 55 -0.68 -10.16 -32.81
N GLY A 56 -0.28 -10.00 -34.07
CA GLY A 56 -0.83 -10.78 -35.19
C GLY A 56 -2.25 -10.37 -35.60
N MET A 57 -2.91 -11.15 -36.46
CA MET A 57 -4.25 -10.83 -36.95
C MET A 57 -5.31 -10.95 -35.85
N LEU A 58 -6.14 -9.91 -35.71
CA LEU A 58 -7.27 -9.84 -34.78
C LEU A 58 -8.49 -10.57 -35.35
N MET A 59 -8.48 -11.90 -35.28
CA MET A 59 -9.62 -12.73 -35.71
C MET A 59 -10.75 -12.77 -34.67
N ASP A 60 -10.40 -12.64 -33.39
CA ASP A 60 -11.34 -12.60 -32.28
C ASP A 60 -10.80 -11.67 -31.19
N SER A 61 -11.68 -10.82 -30.66
CA SER A 61 -11.33 -9.84 -29.61
C SER A 61 -11.72 -10.30 -28.20
N ARG A 62 -12.49 -11.40 -28.06
CA ARG A 62 -13.06 -11.83 -26.78
C ARG A 62 -12.01 -12.03 -25.69
N ASP A 63 -10.89 -12.65 -26.03
CA ASP A 63 -9.83 -12.95 -25.06
C ASP A 63 -9.12 -11.67 -24.58
N ILE A 64 -8.78 -10.76 -25.50
CA ILE A 64 -8.17 -9.46 -25.17
C ILE A 64 -9.12 -8.62 -24.30
N VAL A 65 -10.41 -8.58 -24.66
CA VAL A 65 -11.43 -7.84 -23.91
C VAL A 65 -11.62 -8.43 -22.51
N ARG A 66 -11.63 -9.77 -22.39
CA ARG A 66 -11.72 -10.45 -21.09
C ARG A 66 -10.52 -10.11 -20.22
N GLN A 67 -9.30 -10.19 -20.75
CA GLN A 67 -8.09 -9.85 -20.00
C GLN A 67 -8.11 -8.39 -19.52
N LEU A 68 -8.53 -7.45 -20.39
CA LEU A 68 -8.68 -6.05 -20.02
C LEU A 68 -9.76 -5.83 -18.96
N SER A 69 -10.85 -6.58 -19.03
CA SER A 69 -11.92 -6.58 -18.02
C SER A 69 -11.43 -7.12 -16.69
N ASP A 70 -10.61 -8.17 -16.68
CA ASP A 70 -10.05 -8.75 -15.46
C ASP A 70 -9.13 -7.72 -14.78
N HIS A 71 -8.26 -7.06 -15.55
CA HIS A 71 -7.37 -6.02 -15.05
C HIS A 71 -8.10 -4.76 -14.56
N ARG A 72 -9.30 -4.47 -15.07
CA ARG A 72 -10.15 -3.38 -14.57
C ARG A 72 -10.62 -3.62 -13.14
N HIS A 73 -10.84 -4.88 -12.75
CA HIS A 73 -11.35 -5.23 -11.42
C HIS A 73 -10.24 -5.52 -10.41
N ASP A 74 -8.97 -5.48 -10.82
CA ASP A 74 -7.83 -5.70 -9.94
C ASP A 74 -7.43 -4.39 -9.24
N PRO A 75 -7.58 -4.28 -7.90
CA PRO A 75 -7.19 -3.09 -7.15
C PRO A 75 -5.67 -2.86 -7.12
N GLN A 76 -4.84 -3.84 -7.51
CA GLN A 76 -3.39 -3.69 -7.64
C GLN A 76 -2.99 -3.03 -8.97
N VAL A 77 -3.80 -3.16 -10.03
CA VAL A 77 -3.51 -2.60 -11.34
C VAL A 77 -3.90 -1.13 -11.37
N ARG A 78 -2.90 -0.25 -11.49
CA ARG A 78 -3.12 1.21 -11.49
C ARG A 78 -3.06 1.85 -12.87
N GLY A 79 -2.66 1.07 -13.87
CA GLY A 79 -2.66 1.47 -15.26
C GLY A 79 -2.46 0.28 -16.17
N ILE A 80 -2.87 0.42 -17.43
CA ILE A 80 -2.74 -0.62 -18.45
C ILE A 80 -2.03 -0.03 -19.66
N ILE A 81 -0.94 -0.66 -20.08
CA ILE A 81 -0.24 -0.37 -21.33
C ILE A 81 -0.62 -1.45 -22.33
N ILE A 82 -1.12 -1.04 -23.49
CA ILE A 82 -1.45 -1.94 -24.58
C ILE A 82 -0.40 -1.77 -25.66
N ARG A 83 0.40 -2.82 -25.89
CA ARG A 83 1.39 -2.87 -26.97
C ARG A 83 0.76 -3.58 -28.16
N ILE A 84 0.53 -2.82 -29.24
CA ILE A 84 -0.11 -3.32 -30.45
C ILE A 84 0.95 -3.55 -31.53
N ASP A 85 1.08 -4.80 -31.96
CA ASP A 85 1.87 -5.25 -33.10
C ASP A 85 0.96 -6.13 -33.99
N SER A 86 -0.08 -5.50 -34.53
CA SER A 86 -1.13 -6.15 -35.30
C SER A 86 -1.42 -5.38 -36.59
N PRO A 87 -1.56 -6.08 -37.74
CA PRO A 87 -2.03 -5.47 -38.99
C PRO A 87 -3.54 -5.13 -38.96
N GLY A 88 -4.26 -5.50 -37.89
CA GLY A 88 -5.71 -5.40 -37.79
C GLY A 88 -6.40 -6.77 -37.91
N GLY A 89 -7.67 -6.77 -38.30
CA GLY A 89 -8.50 -7.97 -38.39
C GLY A 89 -9.70 -7.77 -39.29
N ALA A 90 -10.43 -8.86 -39.56
CA ALA A 90 -11.68 -8.78 -40.31
C ALA A 90 -12.78 -8.19 -39.42
N VAL A 91 -13.19 -6.95 -39.69
CA VAL A 91 -14.43 -6.41 -39.11
C VAL A 91 -15.60 -7.17 -39.74
N ALA A 92 -16.47 -7.76 -38.92
CA ALA A 92 -17.69 -8.38 -39.43
C ALA A 92 -18.52 -7.29 -40.15
N PRO A 93 -19.02 -7.51 -41.39
CA PRO A 93 -20.00 -6.60 -41.96
C PRO A 93 -21.25 -6.62 -41.07
N ALA A 94 -21.76 -5.42 -40.78
CA ALA A 94 -22.99 -5.22 -40.01
C ALA A 94 -24.22 -5.74 -40.77
#